data_AF-A0A959Q514-F1
#
_entry.id   AF-A0A959Q514-F1
#
_cell.length_a   1.000
_cell.length_b   1.000
_cell.length_c   1.000
_cell.angle_alpha   90.00
_cell.angle_beta   90.00
_cell.angle_gamma   90.00
#
_symmetry.space_group_name_H-M   'P 1'
#
loop_
_entity.id
_entity.type
_entity.pdbx_description
1 polymer ?
#
loop_
_entity_poly.entity_id
_entity_poly.type
_entity_poly.pdbx_seq_one_letter_code
_entity_poly.pdbx_strand_id
1 'polypeptide(L)'
;MKLQTPVEIPVPSWHIKLGDRLLCMGSCFAENLGHLLAHHRLDTGINPYGITFNPLSLGQQLVELIADEKPKMEALFNRDDLFHHWQYHGRFSAADAEAAWQGMLEAFNAGRKRLMQANTLVLTWGSAHYYNHREKNVIVNNCHKMPGNLFSRNRASLGQIIDLWIPLTETLIRTNPDVRIVLTVSPVRYLRDGLVENNRSKATLLLAAEALANTFPDHLYYFPAYEIQIDMLRDYRFYERDMTHPTSLAIEYILDRFLDTMLKPADQLTWRSLKQLVQQLDHRPLHPDLPDHQNRIKQTELELHNLLKGLAAH
;
A
#
# COMPACT_ATOMS: atom_id res chain seq x y z
N MET A 1 -9.88 11.79 33.02
CA MET A 1 -10.73 11.01 32.10
C MET A 1 -9.84 10.48 30.97
N LYS A 2 -9.79 9.16 30.72
CA LYS A 2 -9.10 8.59 29.54
C LYS A 2 -10.06 8.71 28.35
N LEU A 3 -9.71 9.56 27.37
CA LEU A 3 -10.56 9.85 26.19
C LEU A 3 -10.23 8.99 24.97
N GLN A 4 -9.19 8.16 25.05
CA GLN A 4 -8.74 7.26 23.98
C GLN A 4 -8.31 5.92 24.58
N THR A 5 -8.53 4.85 23.82
CA THR A 5 -7.99 3.51 24.10
C THR A 5 -6.83 3.29 23.15
N PRO A 6 -5.57 3.47 23.60
CA PRO A 6 -4.42 3.30 22.71
C PRO A 6 -4.31 1.84 22.28
N VAL A 7 -4.14 1.62 20.98
CA VAL A 7 -3.69 0.34 20.44
C VAL A 7 -2.21 0.20 20.79
N GLU A 8 -1.91 -0.85 21.56
CA GLU A 8 -0.55 -1.28 21.84
C GLU A 8 0.02 -1.92 20.57
N ILE A 9 1.14 -1.38 20.10
CA ILE A 9 1.80 -1.84 18.88
C ILE A 9 3.10 -2.52 19.32
N PRO A 10 3.21 -3.86 19.21
CA PRO A 10 4.43 -4.57 19.57
C PRO A 10 5.60 -4.09 18.72
N VAL A 11 6.75 -3.80 19.33
CA VAL A 11 7.93 -3.38 18.57
C VAL A 11 8.51 -4.61 17.83
N PRO A 12 8.71 -4.54 16.50
CA PRO A 12 9.34 -5.63 15.76
C PRO A 12 10.80 -5.86 16.19
N SER A 13 11.29 -7.09 15.97
CA SER A 13 12.70 -7.44 16.24
C SER A 13 13.69 -6.77 15.27
N TRP A 14 13.19 -6.22 14.18
CA TRP A 14 13.92 -5.52 13.13
C TRP A 14 13.30 -4.15 12.87
N HIS A 15 14.09 -3.25 12.26
CA HIS A 15 13.67 -1.88 11.99
C HIS A 15 13.95 -1.55 10.53
N ILE A 16 13.10 -0.70 9.95
CA ILE A 16 13.38 -0.08 8.65
C ILE A 16 14.36 1.09 8.86
N LYS A 17 15.08 1.45 7.81
CA LYS A 17 15.90 2.66 7.76
C LYS A 17 15.23 3.70 6.88
N LEU A 18 15.52 4.98 7.10
CA LEU A 18 15.03 6.06 6.24
C LEU A 18 15.56 5.99 4.79
N GLY A 19 16.71 5.34 4.58
CA GLY A 19 17.29 5.09 3.26
C GLY A 19 16.81 3.79 2.59
N ASP A 20 15.94 3.01 3.24
CA ASP A 20 15.45 1.76 2.69
C ASP A 20 14.57 1.98 1.46
N ARG A 21 14.68 1.06 0.49
CA ARG A 21 13.78 1.01 -0.66
C ARG A 21 12.50 0.31 -0.26
N LEU A 22 11.40 1.04 -0.30
CA LEU A 22 10.07 0.55 0.03
C LEU A 22 9.29 0.17 -1.25
N LEU A 23 8.42 -0.83 -1.16
CA LEU A 23 7.39 -1.11 -2.15
C LEU A 23 6.04 -1.25 -1.46
N CYS A 24 5.13 -0.31 -1.70
CA CYS A 24 3.77 -0.33 -1.16
C CYS A 24 2.80 -0.93 -2.17
N MET A 25 2.14 -2.03 -1.81
CA MET A 25 1.15 -2.70 -2.66
C MET A 25 -0.13 -3.05 -1.89
N GLY A 26 -1.26 -3.08 -2.61
CA GLY A 26 -2.55 -3.47 -2.05
C GLY A 26 -3.65 -2.42 -2.23
N SER A 27 -4.48 -2.25 -1.19
CA SER A 27 -5.69 -1.42 -1.21
C SER A 27 -5.42 0.08 -1.48
N CYS A 28 -6.48 0.89 -1.62
CA CYS A 28 -6.35 2.35 -1.73
C CYS A 28 -5.58 3.00 -0.57
N PHE A 29 -5.69 2.42 0.64
CA PHE A 29 -4.88 2.85 1.78
C PHE A 29 -3.38 2.64 1.55
N ALA A 30 -2.99 1.56 0.86
CA ALA A 30 -1.59 1.29 0.50
C ALA A 30 -1.04 2.34 -0.46
N GLU A 31 -1.84 2.75 -1.45
CA GLU A 31 -1.44 3.83 -2.36
C GLU A 31 -1.31 5.16 -1.63
N ASN A 32 -2.26 5.53 -0.77
CA ASN A 32 -2.18 6.76 0.02
C ASN A 32 -0.95 6.76 0.94
N LEU A 33 -0.68 5.65 1.62
CA LEU A 33 0.50 5.50 2.47
C LEU A 33 1.80 5.60 1.64
N GLY A 34 1.86 4.91 0.50
CA GLY A 34 3.01 4.95 -0.40
C GLY A 34 3.27 6.35 -0.97
N HIS A 35 2.20 7.07 -1.35
CA HIS A 35 2.30 8.45 -1.80
C HIS A 35 2.78 9.39 -0.69
N LEU A 36 2.32 9.23 0.55
CA LEU A 36 2.81 10.04 1.68
C LEU A 36 4.28 9.75 2.01
N LEU A 37 4.70 8.49 2.00
CA LEU A 37 6.10 8.10 2.18
C LEU A 37 6.99 8.74 1.11
N ALA A 38 6.59 8.64 -0.16
CA ALA A 38 7.29 9.27 -1.29
C ALA A 38 7.30 10.80 -1.20
N HIS A 39 6.18 11.40 -0.79
CA HIS A 39 6.05 12.85 -0.58
C HIS A 39 7.09 13.34 0.43
N HIS A 40 7.26 12.60 1.53
CA HIS A 40 8.28 12.85 2.53
C HIS A 40 9.67 12.29 2.19
N ARG A 41 9.95 12.03 0.90
CA ARG A 41 11.28 11.70 0.35
C ARG A 41 11.84 10.33 0.75
N LEU A 42 11.02 9.41 1.28
CA LEU A 42 11.44 8.01 1.42
C LEU A 42 11.39 7.33 0.05
N ASP A 43 12.39 6.50 -0.27
CA ASP A 43 12.51 5.85 -1.57
C ASP A 43 11.44 4.76 -1.75
N THR A 44 10.27 5.16 -2.24
CA THR A 44 9.05 4.34 -2.23
C THR A 44 8.52 4.09 -3.64
N GLY A 45 8.41 2.81 -4.02
CA GLY A 45 7.61 2.37 -5.16
C GLY A 45 6.16 2.11 -4.75
N ILE A 46 5.24 2.34 -5.68
CA ILE A 46 3.78 2.21 -5.47
C ILE A 46 3.23 1.19 -6.45
N ASN A 47 2.22 0.44 -6.01
CA ASN A 47 1.63 -0.71 -6.67
C ASN A 47 1.60 -0.63 -8.22
N PRO A 48 2.36 -1.48 -8.94
CA PRO A 48 2.42 -1.44 -10.41
C PRO A 48 1.11 -1.87 -11.09
N TYR A 49 0.20 -2.55 -10.38
CA TYR A 49 -1.12 -2.93 -10.90
C TYR A 49 -2.22 -1.92 -10.54
N GLY A 50 -1.91 -0.93 -9.69
CA GLY A 50 -2.89 -0.05 -9.05
C GLY A 50 -3.66 -0.76 -7.92
N ILE A 51 -4.71 -0.11 -7.42
CA ILE A 51 -5.47 -0.58 -6.24
C ILE A 51 -5.86 -2.07 -6.36
N THR A 52 -5.44 -2.86 -5.38
CA THR A 52 -5.67 -4.31 -5.27
C THR A 52 -6.10 -4.64 -3.85
N PHE A 53 -7.39 -4.89 -3.63
CA PHE A 53 -7.93 -4.99 -2.27
C PHE A 53 -7.89 -6.39 -1.67
N ASN A 54 -7.81 -7.46 -2.45
CA ASN A 54 -7.92 -8.82 -1.91
C ASN A 54 -6.57 -9.57 -1.93
N PRO A 55 -6.31 -10.43 -0.95
CA PRO A 55 -5.05 -11.15 -0.81
C PRO A 55 -4.75 -12.10 -1.98
N LEU A 56 -5.78 -12.64 -2.65
CA LEU A 56 -5.58 -13.59 -3.75
C LEU A 56 -5.06 -12.88 -5.00
N SER A 57 -5.68 -11.77 -5.40
CA SER A 57 -5.19 -10.94 -6.51
C SER A 57 -3.81 -10.36 -6.22
N LEU A 58 -3.58 -9.85 -5.00
CA LEU A 58 -2.27 -9.30 -4.64
C LEU A 58 -1.17 -10.37 -4.66
N GLY A 59 -1.46 -11.57 -4.16
CA GLY A 59 -0.51 -12.68 -4.19
C GLY A 59 -0.19 -13.11 -5.62
N GLN A 60 -1.21 -13.22 -6.48
CA GLN A 60 -1.02 -13.54 -7.91
C GLN A 60 -0.13 -12.49 -8.62
N GLN A 61 -0.34 -11.21 -8.37
CA GLN A 61 0.50 -10.13 -8.93
C GLN A 61 1.96 -10.23 -8.48
N LEU A 62 2.20 -10.58 -7.21
CA LEU A 62 3.56 -10.80 -6.72
C LEU A 62 4.20 -12.02 -7.38
N VAL A 63 3.46 -13.11 -7.59
CA VAL A 63 3.94 -14.28 -8.35
C VAL A 63 4.35 -13.87 -9.77
N GLU A 64 3.48 -13.14 -10.48
CA GLU A 64 3.76 -12.63 -11.83
C GLU A 64 5.02 -11.76 -11.87
N LEU A 65 5.15 -10.83 -10.91
CA LEU A 65 6.33 -9.97 -10.79
C LEU A 65 7.60 -10.76 -10.54
N ILE A 66 7.57 -11.80 -9.69
CA ILE A 66 8.74 -12.66 -9.39
C ILE A 66 9.13 -13.46 -10.64
N ALA A 67 8.14 -14.04 -11.32
CA ALA A 67 8.30 -14.91 -12.49
C ALA A 67 8.58 -14.16 -13.81
N ASP A 68 8.55 -12.82 -13.80
CA ASP A 68 8.66 -11.97 -15.01
C ASP A 68 7.54 -12.22 -16.03
N GLU A 69 6.34 -12.56 -15.55
CA GLU A 69 5.14 -12.78 -16.37
C GLU A 69 4.53 -11.44 -16.79
N LYS A 70 5.05 -10.88 -17.89
CA LYS A 70 4.62 -9.60 -18.44
C LYS A 70 3.15 -9.60 -18.92
N PRO A 71 2.45 -8.45 -18.85
CA PRO A 71 1.12 -8.33 -19.44
C PRO A 71 1.15 -8.62 -20.93
N LYS A 72 0.10 -9.30 -21.40
CA LYS A 72 -0.05 -9.73 -22.79
C LYS A 72 -1.13 -8.88 -23.48
N MET A 73 -0.87 -8.44 -24.70
CA MET A 73 -1.82 -7.62 -25.45
C MET A 73 -3.13 -8.37 -25.72
N GLU A 74 -3.06 -9.68 -25.92
CA GLU A 74 -4.21 -10.56 -26.18
C GLU A 74 -5.12 -10.72 -24.95
N ALA A 75 -4.63 -10.36 -23.75
CA ALA A 75 -5.43 -10.37 -22.53
C ALA A 75 -6.27 -9.09 -22.37
N LEU A 76 -6.04 -8.07 -23.21
CA LEU A 76 -6.86 -6.86 -23.24
C LEU A 76 -8.25 -7.14 -23.79
N PHE A 77 -9.24 -6.42 -23.27
CA PHE A 77 -10.60 -6.42 -23.79
C PHE A 77 -11.11 -4.99 -23.93
N ASN A 78 -11.86 -4.73 -24.99
CA ASN A 78 -12.44 -3.40 -25.24
C ASN A 78 -13.80 -3.27 -24.55
N ARG A 79 -14.04 -2.10 -23.95
CA ARG A 79 -15.33 -1.68 -23.44
C ARG A 79 -15.40 -0.16 -23.29
N ASP A 80 -16.51 0.43 -23.74
CA ASP A 80 -16.76 1.87 -23.71
C ASP A 80 -15.61 2.65 -24.37
N ASP A 81 -15.16 2.18 -25.54
CA ASP A 81 -14.05 2.72 -26.32
C ASP A 81 -12.69 2.74 -25.61
N LEU A 82 -12.53 1.96 -24.54
CA LEU A 82 -11.28 1.79 -23.80
C LEU A 82 -10.87 0.31 -23.76
N PHE A 83 -9.57 0.07 -23.84
CA PHE A 83 -8.96 -1.23 -23.61
C PHE A 83 -8.59 -1.40 -22.13
N HIS A 84 -8.98 -2.53 -21.56
CA HIS A 84 -8.83 -2.85 -20.13
C HIS A 84 -8.13 -4.19 -19.93
N HIS A 85 -7.60 -4.42 -18.73
CA HIS A 85 -7.06 -5.71 -18.31
C HIS A 85 -7.61 -6.10 -16.93
N TRP A 86 -7.98 -7.36 -16.73
CA TRP A 86 -8.65 -7.81 -15.49
C TRP A 86 -7.80 -7.68 -14.22
N GLN A 87 -6.47 -7.71 -14.36
CA GLN A 87 -5.53 -7.54 -13.23
C GLN A 87 -5.15 -6.08 -12.95
N TYR A 88 -5.28 -5.18 -13.93
CA TYR A 88 -4.82 -3.79 -13.78
C TYR A 88 -5.99 -2.86 -13.44
N HIS A 89 -5.71 -1.86 -12.61
CA HIS A 89 -6.64 -0.79 -12.31
C HIS A 89 -7.01 0.00 -13.57
N GLY A 90 -8.23 0.54 -13.63
CA GLY A 90 -8.72 1.32 -14.78
C GLY A 90 -7.92 2.58 -15.13
N ARG A 91 -6.90 2.94 -14.33
CA ARG A 91 -5.95 4.02 -14.67
C ARG A 91 -5.03 3.66 -15.85
N PHE A 92 -4.89 2.36 -16.12
CA PHE A 92 -4.10 1.84 -17.24
C PHE A 92 -4.93 1.65 -18.50
N SER A 93 -6.23 1.93 -18.43
CA SER A 93 -7.11 1.81 -19.58
C SER A 93 -6.88 2.98 -20.54
N ALA A 94 -6.81 2.69 -21.84
CA ALA A 94 -6.62 3.69 -22.88
C ALA A 94 -7.48 3.37 -24.11
N ALA A 95 -7.76 4.38 -24.94
CA ALA A 95 -8.55 4.19 -26.17
C ALA A 95 -7.83 3.34 -27.22
N ASP A 96 -6.50 3.30 -27.15
CA ASP A 96 -5.64 2.51 -28.00
C ASP A 96 -5.06 1.31 -27.23
N ALA A 97 -5.07 0.13 -27.85
CA ALA A 97 -4.65 -1.12 -27.22
C ALA A 97 -3.15 -1.16 -26.95
N GLU A 98 -2.35 -0.63 -27.87
CA GLU A 98 -0.90 -0.53 -27.72
C GLU A 98 -0.55 0.42 -26.56
N ALA A 99 -1.19 1.58 -26.49
CA ALA A 99 -0.99 2.53 -25.39
C ALA A 99 -1.36 1.93 -24.02
N ALA A 100 -2.49 1.21 -23.93
CA ALA A 100 -2.89 0.53 -22.69
C ALA A 100 -1.87 -0.54 -22.29
N TRP A 101 -1.45 -1.38 -23.24
CA TRP A 101 -0.46 -2.43 -23.01
C TRP A 101 0.90 -1.87 -22.60
N GLN A 102 1.41 -0.85 -23.29
CA GLN A 102 2.68 -0.20 -22.98
C GLN A 102 2.67 0.39 -21.57
N GLY A 103 1.61 1.10 -21.18
CA GLY A 103 1.50 1.64 -19.82
C GLY A 103 1.51 0.55 -18.74
N MET A 104 0.88 -0.60 -19.00
CA MET A 104 0.93 -1.77 -18.10
C MET A 104 2.32 -2.41 -18.06
N LEU A 105 2.98 -2.52 -19.21
CA LEU A 105 4.32 -3.11 -19.33
C LEU A 105 5.39 -2.24 -18.64
N GLU A 106 5.34 -0.92 -18.82
CA GLU A 106 6.22 0.03 -18.15
C GLU A 106 6.06 -0.06 -16.63
N ALA A 107 4.81 -0.05 -16.15
CA ALA A 107 4.52 -0.19 -14.72
C ALA A 107 4.97 -1.56 -14.18
N PHE A 108 4.75 -2.65 -14.93
CA PHE A 108 5.23 -3.98 -14.57
C PHE A 108 6.76 -4.00 -14.42
N ASN A 109 7.49 -3.50 -15.42
CA ASN A 109 8.96 -3.48 -15.39
C ASN A 109 9.50 -2.64 -14.23
N ALA A 110 8.91 -1.48 -13.98
CA ALA A 110 9.26 -0.63 -12.83
C ALA A 110 8.96 -1.32 -11.49
N GLY A 111 7.79 -1.95 -11.39
CA GLY A 111 7.36 -2.70 -10.22
C GLY A 111 8.24 -3.91 -9.92
N ARG A 112 8.61 -4.68 -10.95
CA ARG A 112 9.51 -5.82 -10.82
C ARG A 112 10.89 -5.37 -10.38
N LYS A 113 11.47 -4.37 -11.05
CA LYS A 113 12.76 -3.80 -10.65
C LYS A 113 12.74 -3.39 -9.18
N ARG A 114 11.66 -2.70 -8.76
CA ARG A 114 11.48 -2.29 -7.36
C ARG A 114 11.38 -3.49 -6.42
N LEU A 115 10.56 -4.49 -6.72
CA LEU A 115 10.39 -5.70 -5.91
C LEU A 115 11.73 -6.40 -5.65
N MET A 116 12.55 -6.56 -6.70
CA MET A 116 13.85 -7.22 -6.60
C MET A 116 14.90 -6.42 -5.80
N GLN A 117 14.67 -5.12 -5.58
CA GLN A 117 15.59 -4.20 -4.90
C GLN A 117 15.08 -3.70 -3.54
N ALA A 118 13.83 -4.03 -3.19
CA ALA A 118 13.16 -3.51 -2.01
C ALA A 118 13.78 -4.10 -0.74
N ASN A 119 14.06 -3.25 0.24
CA ASN A 119 14.41 -3.68 1.59
C ASN A 119 13.14 -4.06 2.37
N THR A 120 12.05 -3.31 2.15
CA THR A 120 10.78 -3.56 2.83
C THR A 120 9.60 -3.53 1.85
N LEU A 121 8.75 -4.56 1.91
CA LEU A 121 7.45 -4.61 1.26
C LEU A 121 6.38 -4.18 2.27
N VAL A 122 5.56 -3.21 1.92
CA VAL A 122 4.40 -2.81 2.72
C VAL A 122 3.14 -3.26 1.99
N LEU A 123 2.53 -4.33 2.48
CA LEU A 123 1.42 -5.02 1.84
C LEU A 123 0.14 -4.74 2.62
N THR A 124 -0.89 -4.19 1.96
CA THR A 124 -2.15 -3.84 2.62
C THR A 124 -3.34 -4.59 2.02
N TRP A 125 -3.95 -5.48 2.79
CA TRP A 125 -5.18 -6.15 2.38
C TRP A 125 -6.42 -5.33 2.74
N GLY A 126 -7.29 -5.10 1.76
CA GLY A 126 -8.55 -4.39 1.90
C GLY A 126 -9.72 -5.26 2.34
N SER A 127 -9.99 -6.34 1.61
CA SER A 127 -11.13 -7.23 1.83
C SER A 127 -10.79 -8.66 1.43
N ALA A 128 -11.28 -9.64 2.19
CA ALA A 128 -11.23 -11.06 1.81
C ALA A 128 -12.18 -11.37 0.64
N HIS A 129 -13.07 -10.45 0.25
CA HIS A 129 -13.91 -10.65 -0.92
C HIS A 129 -13.13 -10.52 -2.22
N TYR A 130 -13.45 -11.40 -3.17
CA TYR A 130 -12.87 -11.38 -4.50
C TYR A 130 -13.94 -11.71 -5.54
N TYR A 131 -13.66 -11.37 -6.79
CA TYR A 131 -14.57 -11.60 -7.91
C TYR A 131 -13.93 -12.58 -8.89
N ASN A 132 -14.68 -13.61 -9.27
CA ASN A 132 -14.29 -14.53 -10.34
C ASN A 132 -15.10 -14.23 -11.59
N HIS A 133 -14.43 -14.04 -12.72
CA HIS A 133 -15.09 -14.00 -14.02
C HIS A 133 -15.63 -15.40 -14.33
N ARG A 134 -16.95 -15.55 -14.50
CA ARG A 134 -17.62 -16.85 -14.59
C ARG A 134 -17.14 -17.68 -15.78
N GLU A 135 -17.08 -17.09 -16.96
CA GLU A 135 -16.70 -17.81 -18.19
C GLU A 135 -15.20 -18.12 -18.27
N LYS A 136 -14.35 -17.17 -17.87
CA LYS A 136 -12.88 -17.32 -17.91
C LYS A 136 -12.34 -18.12 -16.73
N ASN A 137 -13.14 -18.31 -15.67
CA ASN A 137 -12.74 -18.94 -14.41
C ASN A 137 -11.45 -18.37 -13.80
N VAL A 138 -11.30 -17.04 -13.85
CA VAL A 138 -10.15 -16.32 -13.29
C VAL A 138 -10.59 -15.34 -12.21
N ILE A 139 -9.79 -15.21 -11.15
CA ILE A 139 -9.93 -14.13 -10.17
C ILE A 139 -9.54 -12.82 -10.87
N VAL A 140 -10.40 -11.81 -10.80
CA VAL A 140 -10.13 -10.48 -11.38
C VAL A 140 -9.85 -9.48 -10.27
N ASN A 141 -8.85 -8.62 -10.47
CA ASN A 141 -8.57 -7.51 -9.56
C ASN A 141 -9.56 -6.36 -9.77
N ASN A 142 -9.90 -6.07 -11.03
CA ASN A 142 -10.82 -5.00 -11.39
C ASN A 142 -11.90 -5.50 -12.34
N CYS A 143 -13.17 -5.28 -11.97
CA CYS A 143 -14.32 -5.63 -12.80
C CYS A 143 -14.63 -4.59 -13.88
N HIS A 144 -13.95 -3.43 -13.88
CA HIS A 144 -14.12 -2.35 -14.86
C HIS A 144 -15.58 -1.91 -15.06
N LYS A 145 -16.35 -1.87 -13.95
CA LYS A 145 -17.80 -1.58 -13.90
C LYS A 145 -18.65 -2.49 -14.80
N MET A 146 -18.19 -3.71 -15.11
CA MET A 146 -18.89 -4.67 -15.99
C MET A 146 -20.17 -5.20 -15.35
N PRO A 147 -21.13 -5.67 -16.17
CA PRO A 147 -22.35 -6.28 -15.67
C PRO A 147 -22.05 -7.34 -14.60
N GLY A 148 -22.67 -7.22 -13.43
CA GLY A 148 -22.37 -8.06 -12.28
C GLY A 148 -22.63 -9.56 -12.50
N ASN A 149 -23.49 -9.91 -13.47
CA ASN A 149 -23.77 -11.29 -13.86
C ASN A 149 -22.55 -12.01 -14.48
N LEU A 150 -21.56 -11.27 -15.00
CA LEU A 150 -20.30 -11.84 -15.49
C LEU A 150 -19.42 -12.37 -14.36
N PHE A 151 -19.69 -11.97 -13.12
CA PHE A 151 -18.86 -12.30 -11.97
C PHE A 151 -19.60 -13.14 -10.94
N SER A 152 -18.85 -13.97 -10.23
CA SER A 152 -19.25 -14.52 -8.95
C SER A 152 -18.45 -13.82 -7.86
N ARG A 153 -19.15 -13.36 -6.82
CA ARG A 153 -18.53 -12.73 -5.67
C ARG A 153 -18.35 -13.79 -4.59
N ASN A 154 -17.10 -13.99 -4.17
CA ASN A 154 -16.75 -14.98 -3.17
C ASN A 154 -16.03 -14.30 -2.00
N ARG A 155 -15.83 -15.01 -0.89
CA ARG A 155 -14.96 -14.59 0.21
C ARG A 155 -13.87 -15.63 0.35
N ALA A 156 -12.61 -15.21 0.27
CA ALA A 156 -11.48 -16.07 0.50
C ALA A 156 -11.58 -16.62 1.92
N SER A 157 -11.42 -17.92 2.06
CA SER A 157 -11.25 -18.56 3.35
C SER A 157 -9.84 -18.32 3.88
N LEU A 158 -9.66 -18.50 5.20
CA LEU A 158 -8.35 -18.47 5.84
C LEU A 158 -7.37 -19.45 5.14
N GLY A 159 -7.81 -20.68 4.87
CA GLY A 159 -7.01 -21.70 4.19
C GLY A 159 -6.53 -21.24 2.81
N GLN A 160 -7.44 -20.74 1.96
CA GLN A 160 -7.07 -20.24 0.63
C GLN A 160 -6.02 -19.12 0.68
N ILE A 161 -6.07 -18.24 1.70
CA ILE A 161 -5.07 -17.18 1.85
C ILE A 161 -3.73 -17.79 2.28
N ILE A 162 -3.73 -18.67 3.28
CA ILE A 162 -2.51 -19.31 3.80
C ILE A 162 -1.84 -20.19 2.72
N ASP A 163 -2.61 -21.01 2.01
CA ASP A 163 -2.12 -21.91 0.95
C ASP A 163 -1.43 -21.14 -0.18
N LEU A 164 -1.85 -19.89 -0.44
CA LEU A 164 -1.19 -19.00 -1.39
C LEU A 164 0.02 -18.30 -0.77
N TRP A 165 -0.15 -17.72 0.42
CA TRP A 165 0.81 -16.76 0.96
C TRP A 165 2.00 -17.37 1.68
N ILE A 166 1.91 -18.59 2.23
CA ILE A 166 3.08 -19.30 2.76
C ILE A 166 4.13 -19.54 1.67
N PRO A 167 3.83 -20.29 0.58
CA PRO A 167 4.83 -20.57 -0.45
C PRO A 167 5.28 -19.31 -1.20
N LEU A 168 4.40 -18.30 -1.32
CA LEU A 168 4.77 -17.00 -1.88
C LEU A 168 5.78 -16.28 -0.98
N THR A 169 5.55 -16.23 0.34
CA THR A 169 6.48 -15.60 1.30
C THR A 169 7.83 -16.31 1.30
N GLU A 170 7.85 -17.65 1.28
CA GLU A 170 9.09 -18.42 1.12
C GLU A 170 9.83 -18.07 -0.17
N THR A 171 9.09 -17.89 -1.27
CA THR A 171 9.68 -17.49 -2.55
C THR A 171 10.23 -16.07 -2.49
N LEU A 172 9.52 -15.12 -1.89
CA LEU A 172 9.98 -13.74 -1.69
C LEU A 172 11.29 -13.71 -0.90
N ILE A 173 11.35 -14.43 0.23
CA ILE A 173 12.55 -14.52 1.08
C ILE A 173 13.69 -15.19 0.31
N ARG A 174 13.42 -16.27 -0.45
CA ARG A 174 14.45 -16.92 -1.27
C ARG A 174 14.99 -16.00 -2.36
N THR A 175 14.14 -15.17 -2.97
CA THR A 175 14.52 -14.21 -4.01
C THR A 175 15.31 -13.03 -3.43
N ASN A 176 14.96 -12.58 -2.23
CA ASN A 176 15.64 -11.50 -1.52
C ASN A 176 15.73 -11.84 -0.02
N PRO A 177 16.83 -12.48 0.44
CA PRO A 177 16.95 -12.95 1.81
C PRO A 177 16.90 -11.87 2.88
N ASP A 178 17.15 -10.60 2.54
CA ASP A 178 17.10 -9.49 3.49
C ASP A 178 15.74 -8.77 3.50
N VAL A 179 14.79 -9.20 2.66
CA VAL A 179 13.48 -8.55 2.55
C VAL A 179 12.72 -8.64 3.87
N ARG A 180 12.17 -7.51 4.28
CA ARG A 180 11.17 -7.43 5.35
C ARG A 180 9.80 -7.18 4.75
N ILE A 181 8.76 -7.72 5.36
CA ILE A 181 7.38 -7.62 4.93
C ILE A 181 6.59 -7.02 6.09
N VAL A 182 6.06 -5.83 5.88
CA VAL A 182 5.03 -5.28 6.77
C VAL A 182 3.68 -5.54 6.15
N LEU A 183 2.93 -6.45 6.74
CA LEU A 183 1.56 -6.74 6.37
C LEU A 183 0.61 -5.89 7.22
N THR A 184 -0.42 -5.34 6.60
CA THR A 184 -1.45 -4.60 7.34
C THR A 184 -2.84 -4.81 6.73
N VAL A 185 -3.87 -4.68 7.55
CA VAL A 185 -5.26 -4.67 7.10
C VAL A 185 -5.71 -3.23 6.94
N SER A 186 -6.28 -2.92 5.78
CA SER A 186 -6.75 -1.58 5.45
C SER A 186 -7.81 -1.11 6.46
N PRO A 187 -7.73 0.14 6.94
CA PRO A 187 -8.76 0.74 7.79
C PRO A 187 -10.06 1.08 7.05
N VAL A 188 -10.10 1.01 5.72
CA VAL A 188 -11.28 1.35 4.91
C VAL A 188 -12.42 0.36 5.18
N ARG A 189 -13.62 0.91 5.41
CA ARG A 189 -14.86 0.15 5.68
C ARG A 189 -15.64 -0.12 4.38
N TYR A 190 -15.90 -1.37 4.07
CA TYR A 190 -16.71 -1.74 2.90
C TYR A 190 -18.20 -1.83 3.26
N LEU A 191 -18.85 -0.66 3.40
CA LEU A 191 -20.24 -0.56 3.88
C LEU A 191 -21.29 -1.13 2.92
N ARG A 192 -20.98 -1.21 1.62
CA ARG A 192 -21.92 -1.71 0.59
C ARG A 192 -22.40 -3.14 0.86
N ASP A 193 -21.58 -3.93 1.53
CA ASP A 193 -21.86 -5.33 1.86
C ASP A 193 -22.50 -5.50 3.24
N GLY A 194 -22.69 -4.41 3.97
CA GLY A 194 -23.11 -4.42 5.37
C GLY A 194 -21.96 -4.61 6.35
N LEU A 195 -22.13 -4.05 7.55
CA LEU A 195 -21.09 -4.05 8.59
C LEU A 195 -20.70 -5.46 9.07
N VAL A 196 -21.68 -6.37 9.11
CA VAL A 196 -21.45 -7.76 9.51
C VAL A 196 -20.48 -8.45 8.55
N GLU A 197 -20.70 -8.33 7.23
CA GLU A 197 -19.82 -8.92 6.23
C GLU A 197 -18.46 -8.22 6.17
N ASN A 198 -18.42 -6.89 6.31
CA ASN A 198 -17.16 -6.16 6.45
C ASN A 198 -16.34 -6.72 7.62
N ASN A 199 -16.94 -6.88 8.80
CA ASN A 199 -16.20 -7.38 9.98
C ASN A 199 -15.76 -8.84 9.82
N ARG A 200 -16.58 -9.70 9.22
CA ARG A 200 -16.19 -11.09 8.91
C ARG A 200 -15.03 -11.14 7.90
N SER A 201 -15.07 -10.27 6.90
CA SER A 201 -13.99 -10.10 5.92
C SER A 201 -12.68 -9.66 6.60
N LYS A 202 -12.73 -8.61 7.43
CA LYS A 202 -11.57 -8.13 8.20
C LYS A 202 -11.04 -9.19 9.16
N ALA A 203 -11.91 -9.89 9.89
CA ALA A 203 -11.51 -10.98 10.79
C ALA A 203 -10.75 -12.09 10.05
N THR A 204 -11.18 -12.44 8.83
CA THR A 204 -10.48 -13.42 8.00
C THR A 204 -9.07 -12.93 7.62
N LEU A 205 -8.94 -11.66 7.23
CA LEU A 205 -7.64 -11.06 6.91
C LEU A 205 -6.71 -10.97 8.12
N LEU A 206 -7.25 -10.61 9.29
CA LEU A 206 -6.50 -10.51 10.54
C LEU A 206 -5.94 -11.86 10.97
N LEU A 207 -6.76 -12.91 10.96
CA LEU A 207 -6.32 -14.28 11.28
C LEU A 207 -5.28 -14.80 10.28
N ALA A 208 -5.42 -14.46 8.99
CA ALA A 208 -4.43 -14.82 7.98
C ALA A 208 -3.10 -14.06 8.20
N ALA A 209 -3.17 -12.77 8.56
CA ALA A 209 -1.99 -11.97 8.85
C ALA A 209 -1.25 -12.47 10.09
N GLU A 210 -1.98 -12.83 11.16
CA GLU A 210 -1.43 -13.47 12.36
C GLU A 210 -0.73 -14.78 12.02
N ALA A 211 -1.38 -15.66 11.25
CA ALA A 211 -0.79 -16.95 10.85
C ALA A 211 0.52 -16.76 10.09
N LEU A 212 0.57 -15.81 9.15
CA LEU A 212 1.79 -15.50 8.39
C LEU A 212 2.89 -14.88 9.25
N ALA A 213 2.55 -13.94 10.14
CA ALA A 213 3.51 -13.34 11.07
C ALA A 213 4.12 -14.37 12.04
N ASN A 214 3.31 -15.31 12.52
CA ASN A 214 3.78 -16.41 13.37
C ASN A 214 4.64 -17.42 12.60
N THR A 215 4.37 -17.59 11.29
CA THR A 215 5.15 -18.51 10.44
C THR A 215 6.50 -17.92 10.05
N PHE A 216 6.56 -16.60 9.83
CA PHE A 216 7.77 -15.89 9.37
C PHE A 216 8.15 -14.73 10.32
N PRO A 217 8.33 -14.95 11.63
CA PRO A 217 8.47 -13.87 12.61
C PRO A 217 9.70 -12.98 12.37
N ASP A 218 10.73 -13.52 11.74
CA ASP A 218 11.93 -12.76 11.38
C ASP A 218 11.71 -11.86 10.16
N HIS A 219 10.84 -12.24 9.22
CA HIS A 219 10.66 -11.52 7.95
C HIS A 219 9.38 -10.71 7.88
N LEU A 220 8.32 -11.12 8.59
CA LEU A 220 6.98 -10.58 8.44
C LEU A 220 6.46 -10.05 9.76
N TYR A 221 6.03 -8.79 9.73
CA TYR A 221 5.41 -8.11 10.86
C TYR A 221 4.03 -7.62 10.49
N TYR A 222 3.05 -7.78 11.39
CA TYR A 222 1.72 -7.20 11.23
C TYR A 222 1.66 -5.82 11.87
N PHE A 223 1.39 -4.78 11.07
CA PHE A 223 1.14 -3.43 11.57
C PHE A 223 -0.38 -3.16 11.71
N PRO A 224 -0.88 -2.74 12.89
CA PRO A 224 -2.31 -2.68 13.19
C PRO A 224 -3.00 -1.38 12.72
N ALA A 225 -2.92 -1.06 11.43
CA ALA A 225 -3.56 0.15 10.86
C ALA A 225 -5.09 0.13 10.99
N TYR A 226 -5.69 -1.04 10.83
CA TYR A 226 -7.14 -1.23 10.98
C TYR A 226 -7.60 -0.88 12.39
N GLU A 227 -6.97 -1.49 13.40
CA GLU A 227 -7.28 -1.31 14.82
C GLU A 227 -7.05 0.14 15.26
N ILE A 228 -5.96 0.79 14.81
CA ILE A 228 -5.75 2.22 15.07
C ILE A 228 -6.94 3.04 14.56
N GLN A 229 -7.43 2.78 13.35
CA GLN A 229 -8.58 3.53 12.82
C GLN A 229 -9.85 3.24 13.64
N ILE A 230 -10.16 1.97 13.88
CA ILE A 230 -11.47 1.60 14.44
C ILE A 230 -11.57 1.81 15.96
N ASP A 231 -10.44 1.83 16.69
CA ASP A 231 -10.42 1.96 18.14
C ASP A 231 -9.84 3.30 18.62
N MET A 232 -8.71 3.75 18.06
CA MET A 232 -8.09 5.03 18.46
C MET A 232 -8.71 6.23 17.74
N LEU A 233 -8.98 6.09 16.44
CA LEU A 233 -9.51 7.14 15.57
C LEU A 233 -10.98 6.92 15.23
N ARG A 234 -11.74 6.32 16.14
CA ARG A 234 -13.12 5.88 15.90
C ARG A 234 -14.15 7.00 15.67
N ASP A 235 -13.81 8.23 16.04
CA ASP A 235 -14.69 9.39 15.90
C ASP A 235 -14.90 9.74 14.42
N TYR A 236 -16.13 10.15 14.04
CA TYR A 236 -16.48 10.48 12.66
C TYR A 236 -15.63 11.61 12.05
N ARG A 237 -14.98 12.44 12.85
CA ARG A 237 -14.01 13.44 12.37
C ARG A 237 -12.81 12.83 11.61
N PHE A 238 -12.56 11.53 11.79
CA PHE A 238 -11.49 10.79 11.13
C PHE A 238 -11.99 9.97 9.92
N TYR A 239 -13.25 10.13 9.53
CA TYR A 239 -13.82 9.55 8.32
C TYR A 239 -14.17 10.65 7.33
N GLU A 240 -13.91 10.37 6.06
CA GLU A 240 -14.37 11.20 4.95
C GLU A 240 -15.91 11.22 4.88
N ARG A 241 -16.46 12.10 4.03
CA ARG A 241 -17.92 12.28 3.88
C ARG A 241 -18.68 11.00 3.53
N ASP A 242 -18.00 10.02 2.94
CA ASP A 242 -18.57 8.71 2.60
C ASP A 242 -18.67 7.74 3.79
N MET A 243 -18.16 8.15 4.96
CA MET A 243 -18.15 7.39 6.21
C MET A 243 -17.35 6.07 6.15
N THR A 244 -16.55 5.89 5.10
CA THR A 244 -15.84 4.64 4.78
C THR A 244 -14.32 4.83 4.76
N HIS A 245 -13.85 5.90 4.15
CA HIS A 245 -12.42 6.18 4.02
C HIS A 245 -11.92 7.01 5.21
N PRO A 246 -10.72 6.74 5.73
CA PRO A 246 -10.07 7.64 6.67
C PRO A 246 -9.78 9.00 6.03
N THR A 247 -9.81 10.07 6.83
CA THR A 247 -9.37 11.40 6.38
C THR A 247 -7.86 11.47 6.16
N SER A 248 -7.39 12.48 5.43
CA SER A 248 -5.93 12.74 5.31
C SER A 248 -5.24 12.83 6.67
N LEU A 249 -5.86 13.51 7.64
CA LEU A 249 -5.37 13.59 9.02
C LEU A 249 -5.23 12.21 9.67
N ALA A 250 -6.21 11.32 9.47
CA ALA A 250 -6.17 9.98 10.02
C ALA A 250 -5.04 9.14 9.37
N ILE A 251 -4.88 9.24 8.04
CA ILE A 251 -3.82 8.55 7.32
C ILE A 251 -2.44 9.05 7.76
N GLU A 252 -2.24 10.37 7.89
CA GLU A 252 -1.00 10.96 8.41
C GLU A 252 -0.69 10.49 9.84
N TYR A 253 -1.71 10.43 10.70
CA TYR A 253 -1.55 9.90 12.06
C TYR A 253 -1.12 8.43 12.04
N ILE A 254 -1.73 7.60 11.20
CA ILE A 254 -1.36 6.18 11.07
C ILE A 254 0.07 6.05 10.52
N LEU A 255 0.48 6.90 9.57
CA LEU A 255 1.85 6.95 9.06
C LEU A 255 2.86 7.31 10.17
N ASP A 256 2.55 8.29 11.01
CA ASP A 256 3.42 8.64 12.14
C ASP A 256 3.56 7.46 13.10
N ARG A 257 2.46 6.77 13.43
CA ARG A 257 2.50 5.54 14.24
C ARG A 257 3.28 4.41 13.57
N PHE A 258 3.18 4.28 12.25
CA PHE A 258 3.95 3.32 11.46
C PHE A 258 5.45 3.61 11.60
N LEU A 259 5.89 4.84 11.32
CA LEU A 259 7.31 5.18 11.38
C LEU A 259 7.87 5.21 12.81
N ASP A 260 7.09 5.64 13.81
CA ASP A 260 7.48 5.54 15.23
C ASP A 260 7.65 4.08 15.68
N THR A 261 6.97 3.13 15.04
CA THR A 261 7.09 1.69 15.34
C THR A 261 8.26 1.05 14.58
N MET A 262 8.38 1.38 13.29
CA MET A 262 9.30 0.70 12.39
C MET A 262 10.72 1.28 12.38
N LEU A 263 10.90 2.56 12.75
CA LEU A 263 12.21 3.20 12.81
C LEU A 263 12.85 3.06 14.19
N LYS A 264 14.18 2.97 14.21
CA LYS A 264 14.94 3.05 15.46
C LYS A 264 14.74 4.42 16.11
N PRO A 265 14.84 4.55 17.45
CA PRO A 265 14.69 5.83 18.14
C PRO A 265 15.58 6.96 17.61
N ALA A 266 16.81 6.64 17.17
CA ALA A 266 17.71 7.62 16.57
C ALA A 266 17.17 8.17 15.23
N ASP A 267 16.54 7.33 14.41
CA ASP A 267 16.00 7.69 13.10
C ASP A 267 14.65 8.40 13.20
N GLN A 268 13.92 8.22 14.31
CA GLN A 268 12.65 8.92 14.56
C GLN A 268 12.82 10.44 14.68
N LEU A 269 13.93 10.91 15.25
CA LEU A 269 14.26 12.34 15.30
C LEU A 269 14.52 12.88 13.89
N THR A 270 15.33 12.17 13.12
CA THR A 270 15.62 12.50 11.72
C THR A 270 14.35 12.53 10.87
N TRP A 271 13.44 11.58 11.08
CA TRP A 271 12.12 11.56 10.43
C TRP A 271 11.32 12.84 10.73
N ARG A 272 11.25 13.26 12.00
CA ARG A 272 10.52 14.47 12.39
C ARG A 272 11.10 15.72 11.72
N SER A 273 12.42 15.83 11.65
CA SER A 273 13.09 16.92 10.92
C SER A 273 12.79 16.88 9.42
N LEU A 274 12.85 15.70 8.81
CA LEU A 274 12.53 15.50 7.39
C LEU A 274 11.09 15.93 7.08
N LYS A 275 10.12 15.48 7.90
CA LYS A 275 8.70 15.84 7.78
C LYS A 275 8.50 17.35 7.88
N GLN A 276 9.14 18.00 8.85
CA GLN A 276 9.06 19.46 9.02
C GLN A 276 9.62 20.23 7.82
N LEU A 277 10.77 19.83 7.29
CA LEU A 277 11.37 20.48 6.12
C LEU A 277 10.45 20.36 4.89
N VAL A 278 9.90 19.18 4.64
CA VAL A 278 8.94 18.97 3.54
C VAL A 278 7.69 19.83 3.71
N GLN A 279 7.12 19.89 4.92
CA GLN A 279 5.95 20.73 5.22
C GLN A 279 6.24 22.22 5.05
N GLN A 280 7.45 22.68 5.36
CA GLN A 280 7.86 24.06 5.12
C GLN A 280 7.93 24.39 3.63
N LEU A 281 8.36 23.45 2.79
CA LEU A 281 8.37 23.60 1.33
C LEU A 281 6.97 23.54 0.71
N ASP A 282 6.05 22.78 1.31
CA ASP A 282 4.65 22.70 0.87
C ASP A 282 3.85 23.98 1.22
N HIS A 283 4.32 24.76 2.19
CA HIS A 283 3.64 25.96 2.65
C HIS A 283 3.55 27.01 1.53
N ARG A 284 2.33 27.41 1.18
CA ARG A 284 2.06 28.44 0.17
C ARG A 284 1.90 29.81 0.85
N PRO A 285 2.89 30.72 0.80
CA PRO A 285 2.76 32.06 1.40
C PRO A 285 1.81 32.96 0.59
N LEU A 286 1.32 34.02 1.24
CA LEU A 286 0.51 35.06 0.59
C LEU A 286 1.31 35.89 -0.44
N HIS A 287 2.62 36.04 -0.25
CA HIS A 287 3.52 36.79 -1.12
C HIS A 287 4.78 35.96 -1.46
N PRO A 288 4.70 35.03 -2.42
CA PRO A 288 5.79 34.09 -2.72
C PRO A 288 7.04 34.75 -3.32
N ASP A 289 6.88 35.91 -3.97
CA ASP A 289 7.95 36.60 -4.69
C ASP A 289 8.84 37.49 -3.81
N LEU A 290 8.54 37.61 -2.50
CA LEU A 290 9.38 38.38 -1.60
C LEU A 290 10.77 37.73 -1.45
N PRO A 291 11.87 38.50 -1.52
CA PRO A 291 13.23 37.97 -1.44
C PRO A 291 13.50 37.11 -0.20
N ASP A 292 12.94 37.50 0.96
CA ASP A 292 13.10 36.77 2.23
C ASP A 292 12.46 35.37 2.17
N HIS A 293 11.30 35.26 1.51
CA HIS A 293 10.63 33.98 1.32
C HIS A 293 11.45 33.07 0.38
N GLN A 294 11.92 33.61 -0.75
CA GLN A 294 12.75 32.84 -1.69
C GLN A 294 14.06 32.37 -1.05
N ASN A 295 14.71 33.20 -0.23
CA ASN A 295 15.91 32.82 0.51
C ASN A 295 15.63 31.71 1.52
N ARG A 296 14.51 31.78 2.25
CA ARG A 296 14.10 30.74 3.19
C ARG A 296 13.82 29.40 2.49
N ILE A 297 13.16 29.41 1.33
CA ILE A 297 12.95 28.19 0.54
C ILE A 297 14.28 27.57 0.11
N LYS A 298 15.20 28.37 -0.46
CA LYS A 298 16.54 27.88 -0.86
C LYS A 298 17.33 27.28 0.31
N GLN A 299 17.23 27.89 1.49
CA GLN A 299 17.87 27.35 2.69
C GLN A 299 17.24 26.01 3.11
N THR A 300 15.91 25.92 3.10
CA THR A 300 15.16 24.70 3.44
C THR A 300 15.49 23.57 2.45
N GLU A 301 15.61 23.87 1.15
CA GLU A 301 16.03 22.92 0.12
C GLU A 301 17.46 22.41 0.34
N LEU A 302 18.38 23.29 0.74
CA LEU A 302 19.77 22.91 1.05
C LEU A 302 19.85 22.02 2.30
N GLU A 303 19.11 22.36 3.36
CA GLU A 303 18.99 21.55 4.58
C GLU A 303 18.41 20.17 4.27
N LEU A 304 17.34 20.12 3.47
CA LEU A 304 16.75 18.87 3.00
C LEU A 304 17.73 18.04 2.18
N HIS A 305 18.45 18.66 1.23
CA HIS A 305 19.45 17.98 0.41
C HIS A 305 20.57 17.37 1.26
N ASN A 306 21.10 18.12 2.23
CA ASN A 306 22.15 17.64 3.13
C ASN A 306 21.67 16.49 4.01
N LEU A 307 20.42 16.57 4.52
CA LEU A 307 19.81 15.50 5.30
C LEU A 307 19.69 14.21 4.48
N LEU A 308 19.14 14.30 3.27
CA LEU A 308 18.97 13.16 2.37
C LEU A 308 20.32 12.55 1.93
N LYS A 309 21.34 13.39 1.71
CA LYS A 309 22.69 12.91 1.39
C LYS A 309 23.31 12.12 2.55
N GLY A 310 23.06 12.54 3.79
CA GLY A 310 23.46 11.79 4.99
C GLY A 310 22.79 10.43 5.09
N LEU A 311 21.52 10.32 4.69
CA LEU A 311 20.78 9.06 4.68
C LEU A 311 21.27 8.06 3.62
N ALA A 312 21.75 8.55 2.48
CA ALA A 312 22.25 7.70 1.39
C ALA A 312 23.66 7.15 1.62
N ALA A 313 24.38 7.63 2.64
CA ALA A 313 25.75 7.23 2.96
C ALA A 313 25.86 6.04 3.94
N HIS A 314 24.72 5.45 4.35
CA HIS A 314 24.59 4.41 5.37
C HIS A 314 23.62 3.28 4.95
#